data_AF-A0A8T6E527-F1
#
_entry.id   AF-A0A8T6E527-F1
#
_cell.length_a   1.000
_cell.length_b   1.000
_cell.length_c   1.000
_cell.angle_alpha   90.00
_cell.angle_beta   90.00
_cell.angle_gamma   90.00
#
_symmetry.space_group_name_H-M   'P 1'
#
loop_
_entity.id
_entity.type
_entity.pdbx_description
1 polymer ?
#
loop_
_entity_poly.entity_id
_entity_poly.type
_entity_poly.pdbx_seq_one_letter_code
_entity_poly.pdbx_strand_id
1 'polypeptide(L)' 'MIFHLGQIVEHVRFGYRGVIYHCDGEFSLTDEWYDEMAKSKPPKNKPWYGVLVDGS' A
#
# COMPACT_ATOMS: atom_id res chain seq x y z
N MET A 1 -3.37 -11.89 -4.42
CA MET A 1 -4.28 -11.09 -5.27
C MET A 1 -3.42 -10.01 -5.89
N ILE A 2 -3.48 -9.85 -7.20
CA ILE A 2 -2.68 -8.84 -7.93
C ILE A 2 -3.60 -7.65 -8.19
N PHE A 3 -3.13 -6.43 -7.93
CA PHE A 3 -3.84 -5.20 -8.26
C PHE A 3 -3.16 -4.48 -9.44
N HIS A 4 -3.92 -3.66 -10.15
CA HIS A 4 -3.46 -2.92 -11.32
C HIS A 4 -3.49 -1.41 -11.07
N LEU A 5 -2.63 -0.65 -11.76
CA LEU A 5 -2.67 0.82 -11.73
C LEU A 5 -4.05 1.33 -12.18
N GLY A 6 -4.58 2.33 -11.48
CA GLY A 6 -5.91 2.88 -11.71
C GLY A 6 -7.06 2.05 -11.11
N GLN A 7 -6.78 0.89 -10.51
CA GLN A 7 -7.79 0.08 -9.86
C GLN A 7 -8.29 0.74 -8.57
N ILE A 8 -9.61 0.83 -8.41
CA ILE A 8 -10.25 1.25 -7.16
C ILE A 8 -10.25 0.06 -6.20
N VAL A 9 -9.75 0.29 -4.98
CA VAL A 9 -9.67 -0.72 -3.92
C VAL A 9 -10.30 -0.20 -2.63
N GLU A 10 -10.70 -1.12 -1.77
CA GLU A 10 -11.18 -0.84 -0.42
C GLU A 10 -10.32 -1.59 0.60
N HIS A 11 -9.80 -0.89 1.60
CA HIS A 11 -8.94 -1.49 2.61
C HIS A 11 -9.77 -2.25 3.65
N VAL A 12 -9.75 -3.58 3.60
CA VAL A 12 -10.59 -4.47 4.44
C VAL A 12 -10.56 -4.14 5.94
N ARG A 13 -9.40 -3.75 6.49
CA ARG A 13 -9.27 -3.46 7.93
C ARG A 13 -9.65 -2.03 8.33
N PHE A 14 -9.55 -1.07 7.40
CA PHE A 14 -9.66 0.37 7.73
C PHE A 14 -10.82 1.05 6.99
N GLY A 15 -11.47 0.37 6.05
CA GLY A 15 -12.67 0.84 5.34
C GLY A 15 -12.45 2.00 4.37
N TYR A 16 -11.22 2.47 4.15
CA TYR A 16 -10.97 3.53 3.20
C TYR A 16 -11.01 3.01 1.76
N ARG A 17 -11.48 3.86 0.84
CA ARG A 17 -11.42 3.64 -0.60
C ARG A 17 -10.28 4.46 -1.19
N GLY A 18 -9.60 3.88 -2.16
CA GLY A 18 -8.53 4.57 -2.86
C GLY A 18 -8.24 3.98 -4.23
N VAL A 19 -7.28 4.59 -4.93
CA VAL A 19 -6.83 4.15 -6.25
C VAL A 19 -5.37 3.73 -6.21
N ILE A 20 -5.04 2.60 -6.83
CA ILE A 20 -3.66 2.15 -6.96
C ILE A 20 -2.92 3.06 -7.95
N TYR A 21 -1.84 3.71 -7.51
CA TYR A 21 -1.03 4.61 -8.35
C TYR A 21 0.41 4.12 -8.56
N HIS A 22 0.85 3.16 -7.75
CA HIS A 22 2.20 2.61 -7.80
C HIS A 22 2.21 1.14 -7.37
N CYS A 23 3.15 0.36 -7.91
CA CYS A 23 3.34 -1.04 -7.56
C CYS A 23 4.83 -1.40 -7.61
N ASP A 24 5.37 -1.86 -6.48
CA ASP A 24 6.68 -2.49 -6.39
C ASP A 24 6.54 -4.00 -6.12
N GLY A 25 7.47 -4.80 -6.65
CA GLY A 25 7.51 -6.25 -6.38
C GLY A 25 7.89 -6.59 -4.94
N GLU A 26 8.60 -5.70 -4.27
CA GLU A 26 9.05 -5.77 -2.88
C GLU A 26 9.10 -4.37 -2.27
N PHE A 27 9.25 -4.28 -0.95
CA PHE A 27 9.36 -3.01 -0.26
C PHE A 27 10.62 -2.26 -0.71
N SER A 28 10.43 -1.02 -1.17
CA SER A 28 11.48 -0.18 -1.78
C SER A 28 11.79 1.10 -0.97
N LEU A 29 11.05 1.37 0.10
CA LEU A 29 11.25 2.55 0.96
C LEU A 29 12.27 2.26 2.08
N THR A 30 12.56 3.26 2.91
CA THR A 30 13.56 3.12 3.98
C THR A 30 13.03 2.33 5.18
N ASP A 31 13.93 1.79 5.99
CA ASP A 31 13.57 1.07 7.20
C ASP A 31 12.90 1.97 8.24
N GLU A 32 13.32 3.24 8.33
CA GLU A 32 12.71 4.24 9.21
C GLU A 32 11.25 4.49 8.80
N TRP A 33 11.00 4.67 7.50
CA TRP A 33 9.64 4.81 6.99
C TRP A 33 8.79 3.58 7.34
N TYR A 34 9.36 2.39 7.19
CA TYR A 34 8.67 1.13 7.50
C TYR A 34 8.24 1.08 8.97
N ASP A 35 9.13 1.45 9.89
CA ASP A 35 8.82 1.42 11.32
C ASP A 35 7.82 2.51 11.75
N GLU A 36 7.83 3.68 11.11
CA GLU A 36 6.90 4.77 11.42
C GLU A 36 5.50 4.57 10.80
N MET A 37 5.45 4.21 9.52
CA MET A 37 4.20 4.23 8.75
C MET A 37 3.52 2.86 8.66
N ALA A 38 4.29 1.77 8.56
CA ALA A 38 3.74 0.44 8.34
C ALA A 38 3.30 -0.23 9.66
N LYS A 39 2.28 0.31 10.31
CA LYS A 39 1.77 -0.16 11.62
C LYS A 39 1.44 -1.65 11.67
N SER A 40 1.01 -2.25 10.56
CA SER A 40 0.71 -3.68 10.45
C SER A 40 1.93 -4.56 10.15
N LYS A 41 3.11 -3.95 9.93
CA LYS A 41 4.38 -4.58 9.55
C LYS A 41 4.22 -5.69 8.49
N PRO A 42 3.65 -5.36 7.30
CA PRO A 42 3.47 -6.33 6.24
C PRO A 42 4.84 -6.79 5.66
N PRO A 43 4.96 -8.03 5.19
CA PRO A 43 6.25 -8.56 4.74
C PRO A 43 6.89 -7.72 3.63
N LYS A 44 8.17 -7.41 3.77
CA LYS A 44 8.94 -6.65 2.77
C LYS A 44 9.13 -7.40 1.45
N ASN A 45 9.10 -8.74 1.47
CA ASN A 45 9.30 -9.61 0.30
C ASN A 45 8.00 -9.93 -0.48
N LYS A 46 6.98 -9.10 -0.35
CA LYS A 46 5.70 -9.20 -1.08
C LYS A 46 5.48 -7.92 -1.87
N PRO A 47 4.59 -7.93 -2.89
CA PRO A 47 4.29 -6.71 -3.63
C PRO A 47 3.73 -5.60 -2.73
N TRP A 48 4.21 -4.38 -2.94
CA TRP A 48 3.75 -3.17 -2.26
C TRP A 48 3.01 -2.27 -3.23
N TYR A 49 1.81 -1.86 -2.84
CA TYR A 49 0.96 -1.01 -3.66
C TYR A 49 0.81 0.36 -3.00
N GLY A 50 1.14 1.41 -3.76
CA GLY A 50 0.80 2.77 -3.39
C GLY A 50 -0.68 3.02 -3.65
N VAL A 51 -1.41 3.45 -2.62
CA VAL A 51 -2.84 3.78 -2.72
C VAL A 51 -3.02 5.28 -2.45
N LEU A 52 -3.61 6.00 -3.40
CA LEU A 52 -4.11 7.36 -3.16
C LEU A 52 -5.49 7.24 -2.53
N VAL A 53 -5.63 7.81 -1.34
CA VAL A 53 -6.89 7.85 -0.60
C VAL A 53 -7.45 9.27 -0.72
N ASP A 54 -8.75 9.38 -0.97
CA ASP A 54 -9.41 10.69 -1.03
C ASP A 54 -9.40 11.36 0.36
N GLY A 55 -9.03 12.64 0.43
CA GLY A 55 -8.99 13.42 1.67
C GLY A 55 -7.82 13.13 2.63
N SER A 56 -6.73 12.52 2.15
CA SER A 56 -5.47 12.29 2.92
C SER A 56 -4.58 13.51 3.03
#